data_AF-A0A9D1G8G9-F1
#
_entry.id   AF-A0A9D1G8G9-F1
#
_cell.length_a   1.000
_cell.length_b   1.000
_cell.length_c   1.000
_cell.angle_alpha   90.00
_cell.angle_beta   90.00
_cell.angle_gamma   90.00
#
_symmetry.space_group_name_H-M   'P 1'
#
loop_
_entity.id
_entity.type
_entity.pdbx_description
1 polymer ?
#
loop_
_entity_poly.entity_id
_entity_poly.type
_entity_poly.pdbx_seq_one_letter_code
_entity_poly.pdbx_strand_id
1 'polypeptide(L)'
;MEVKTNFKINQRLFKRNEKILSDVLFQMIHSKEAIEYFKDQEAYFHMPNDQYKVLAMYILDCYLENQDFQEADLYSYIANLSSQDDEVLKTLTNILNTHEDQPIYTFTYFKNLIYEINECMSLEQKIEALKEKLRFSLDSEKGEISNEIISLNQILKKKKYGIK
;
A
#
# COMPACT_ATOMS: atom_id res chain seq x y z
N MET A 1 -27.58 -16.25 18.04
CA MET A 1 -26.17 -16.63 17.80
C MET A 1 -25.51 -15.40 17.21
N GLU A 2 -24.82 -14.59 18.02
CA GLU A 2 -24.14 -13.40 17.52
C GLU A 2 -22.91 -13.82 16.72
N VAL A 3 -22.93 -13.56 15.42
CA VAL A 3 -21.76 -13.69 14.56
C VAL A 3 -20.78 -12.59 14.97
N LYS A 4 -19.85 -12.90 15.88
CA LYS A 4 -18.68 -12.05 16.17
C LYS A 4 -17.71 -12.15 14.98
N THR A 5 -18.02 -11.46 13.89
CA THR A 5 -17.14 -11.37 12.73
C THR A 5 -15.92 -10.50 13.07
N ASN A 6 -14.73 -11.00 12.75
CA ASN A 6 -13.45 -10.25 12.80
C ASN A 6 -13.37 -9.11 11.77
N PHE A 7 -14.50 -8.53 11.36
CA PHE A 7 -14.58 -7.35 10.51
C PHE A 7 -13.62 -6.24 10.98
N LYS A 8 -13.50 -6.06 12.30
CA LYS A 8 -12.56 -5.11 12.92
C LYS A 8 -11.08 -5.42 12.68
N ILE A 9 -10.67 -6.70 12.57
CA ILE A 9 -9.27 -7.07 12.35
C ILE A 9 -8.88 -6.83 10.89
N ASN A 10 -9.74 -7.25 9.95
CA ASN A 10 -9.53 -6.97 8.52
C ASN A 10 -9.49 -5.46 8.28
N GLN A 11 -10.39 -4.69 8.90
CA GLN A 11 -10.36 -3.22 8.84
C GLN A 11 -9.06 -2.62 9.34
N ARG A 12 -8.42 -3.18 10.38
CA ARG A 12 -7.14 -2.66 10.89
C ARG A 12 -6.01 -2.88 9.88
N LEU A 13 -5.96 -4.04 9.24
CA LEU A 13 -4.96 -4.34 8.21
C LEU A 13 -5.14 -3.41 7.00
N PHE A 14 -6.38 -3.28 6.51
CA PHE A 14 -6.69 -2.39 5.39
C PHE A 14 -6.29 -0.93 5.70
N LYS A 15 -6.71 -0.40 6.86
CA LYS A 15 -6.32 0.96 7.27
C LYS A 15 -4.82 1.15 7.41
N ARG A 16 -4.09 0.13 7.89
CA ARG A 16 -2.62 0.21 7.96
C ARG A 16 -2.01 0.29 6.56
N ASN A 17 -2.47 -0.55 5.65
CA ASN A 17 -1.95 -0.57 4.27
C ASN A 17 -2.29 0.73 3.54
N GLU A 18 -3.52 1.23 3.67
CA GLU A 18 -3.92 2.54 3.14
C GLU A 18 -3.02 3.66 3.69
N LYS A 19 -2.73 3.66 4.99
CA LYS A 19 -1.81 4.64 5.57
C LYS A 19 -0.40 4.52 4.96
N ILE A 20 0.14 3.32 4.84
CA ILE A 20 1.48 3.13 4.25
C ILE A 20 1.51 3.64 2.81
N LEU A 21 0.50 3.30 2.01
CA LEU A 21 0.41 3.76 0.62
C LEU A 21 0.28 5.29 0.56
N SER A 22 -0.58 5.88 1.39
CA SER A 22 -0.76 7.33 1.52
C SER A 22 0.54 8.06 1.88
N ASP A 23 1.25 7.59 2.92
CA ASP A 23 2.53 8.15 3.36
C ASP A 23 3.62 8.03 2.27
N VAL A 24 3.60 6.97 1.45
CA VAL A 24 4.53 6.79 0.31
C VAL A 24 4.22 7.78 -0.81
N LEU A 25 2.97 7.86 -1.27
CA LEU A 25 2.58 8.75 -2.36
C LEU A 25 2.82 10.21 -1.99
N PHE A 26 2.51 10.60 -0.75
CA PHE A 26 2.79 11.94 -0.26
C PHE A 26 4.29 12.27 -0.35
N GLN A 27 5.18 11.36 0.07
CA GLN A 27 6.62 11.59 -0.02
C GLN A 27 7.14 11.61 -1.45
N MET A 28 6.57 10.82 -2.36
CA MET A 28 6.94 10.86 -3.79
C MET A 28 6.62 12.21 -4.43
N ILE A 29 5.50 12.85 -4.05
CA ILE A 29 5.11 14.18 -4.56
C ILE A 29 6.10 15.26 -4.09
N HIS A 30 6.69 15.11 -2.91
CA HIS A 30 7.49 16.15 -2.26
C HIS A 30 9.00 15.87 -2.22
N SER A 31 9.45 14.72 -2.72
CA SER A 31 10.86 14.32 -2.67
C SER A 31 11.29 13.58 -3.94
N LYS A 32 12.23 14.20 -4.66
CA LYS A 32 12.90 13.60 -5.82
C LYS A 32 13.62 12.29 -5.45
N GLU A 33 14.26 12.25 -4.28
CA GLU A 33 14.95 11.05 -3.80
C GLU A 33 13.94 9.90 -3.56
N ALA A 34 12.74 10.22 -3.07
CA ALA A 34 11.69 9.24 -2.81
C ALA A 34 11.14 8.63 -4.11
N ILE A 35 10.83 9.45 -5.12
CA ILE A 35 10.29 8.96 -6.39
C ILE A 35 11.32 8.16 -7.20
N GLU A 36 12.59 8.56 -7.17
CA GLU A 36 13.69 7.81 -7.79
C GLU A 36 13.84 6.43 -7.13
N TYR A 37 13.88 6.39 -5.80
CA TYR A 37 13.96 5.13 -5.07
C TYR A 37 12.72 4.25 -5.30
N PHE A 38 11.52 4.83 -5.32
CA PHE A 38 10.28 4.11 -5.60
C PHE A 38 10.33 3.42 -6.97
N LYS A 39 10.78 4.16 -7.99
CA LYS A 39 10.96 3.67 -9.36
C LYS A 39 11.98 2.54 -9.41
N ASP A 40 13.14 2.72 -8.80
CA ASP A 40 14.23 1.73 -8.80
C ASP A 40 13.86 0.43 -8.08
N GLN A 41 12.98 0.50 -7.08
CA GLN A 41 12.45 -0.67 -6.37
C GLN A 41 11.23 -1.30 -7.07
N GLU A 42 10.79 -0.74 -8.20
CA GLU A 42 9.61 -1.14 -8.97
C GLU A 42 8.36 -1.36 -8.09
N ALA A 43 8.21 -0.54 -7.04
CA ALA A 43 7.29 -0.81 -5.94
C ALA A 43 5.80 -0.77 -6.34
N TYR A 44 5.47 -0.12 -7.45
CA TYR A 44 4.13 -0.10 -8.03
C TYR A 44 3.61 -1.50 -8.42
N PHE A 45 4.49 -2.47 -8.73
CA PHE A 45 4.05 -3.85 -9.03
C PHE A 45 3.47 -4.55 -7.81
N HIS A 46 3.92 -4.18 -6.61
CA HIS A 46 3.56 -4.83 -5.36
C HIS A 46 2.44 -4.10 -4.60
N MET A 47 1.98 -2.96 -5.10
CA MET A 47 0.86 -2.23 -4.52
C MET A 47 -0.44 -3.04 -4.66
N PRO A 48 -1.13 -3.35 -3.55
CA PRO A 48 -2.29 -4.21 -3.58
C PRO A 48 -3.63 -3.49 -3.85
N ASN A 49 -3.64 -2.15 -3.84
CA ASN A 49 -4.83 -1.35 -4.09
C ASN A 49 -4.67 -0.63 -5.43
N ASP A 50 -5.60 -0.90 -6.35
CA ASP A 50 -5.55 -0.40 -7.72
C ASP A 50 -5.62 1.14 -7.79
N GLN A 51 -6.42 1.80 -6.95
CA GLN A 51 -6.51 3.26 -6.95
C GLN A 51 -5.18 3.91 -6.55
N TYR A 52 -4.53 3.41 -5.49
CA TYR A 52 -3.21 3.91 -5.07
C TYR A 52 -2.13 3.57 -6.09
N LYS A 53 -2.22 2.40 -6.72
CA LYS A 53 -1.30 2.00 -7.79
C LYS A 53 -1.40 2.90 -9.01
N VAL A 54 -2.61 3.19 -9.47
CA VAL A 54 -2.86 4.13 -10.57
C VAL A 54 -2.32 5.51 -10.22
N LEU A 55 -2.59 6.01 -9.02
CA LEU A 55 -2.05 7.29 -8.58
C LEU A 55 -0.52 7.29 -8.52
N ALA A 56 0.12 6.20 -8.07
CA ALA A 56 1.57 6.04 -8.08
C ALA A 56 2.14 6.11 -9.51
N MET A 57 1.44 5.50 -10.47
CA MET A 57 1.83 5.55 -11.88
C MET A 57 1.70 6.96 -12.44
N TYR A 58 0.61 7.68 -12.14
CA TYR A 58 0.44 9.08 -12.58
C TYR A 58 1.52 9.99 -11.99
N ILE A 59 1.88 9.81 -10.72
CA ILE A 59 3.00 10.53 -10.10
C ILE A 59 4.32 10.24 -10.84
N LEU A 60 4.58 8.98 -11.19
CA LEU A 60 5.76 8.60 -11.96
C LEU A 60 5.75 9.20 -13.37
N ASP A 61 4.62 9.17 -14.07
CA ASP A 61 4.48 9.74 -15.41
C ASP A 61 4.79 11.24 -15.39
N CYS A 62 4.17 12.00 -14.47
CA CYS A 62 4.45 13.42 -14.31
C CYS A 62 5.93 13.71 -14.04
N TYR A 63 6.58 12.90 -13.20
CA TYR A 63 8.00 13.05 -12.91
C TYR A 63 8.92 12.69 -14.09
N LEU A 64 8.55 11.69 -14.89
CA LEU A 64 9.30 11.32 -16.09
C LEU A 64 9.18 12.37 -17.19
N GLU A 65 8.03 13.05 -17.28
CA GLU A 65 7.83 14.21 -18.18
C GLU A 65 8.55 15.46 -17.67
N ASN A 66 8.45 15.74 -16.37
CA ASN A 66 9.07 16.89 -15.72
C ASN A 66 9.57 16.52 -14.31
N GLN A 67 10.89 16.46 -14.12
CA GLN A 67 11.49 16.10 -12.83
C GLN A 67 11.26 17.15 -11.72
N ASP A 68 10.81 18.35 -12.10
CA ASP A 68 10.47 19.45 -11.18
C ASP A 68 8.94 19.62 -11.04
N PHE A 69 8.14 18.61 -11.43
CA PHE A 69 6.68 18.68 -11.34
C PHE A 69 6.23 19.00 -9.91
N GLN A 70 5.13 19.74 -9.82
CA GLN A 70 4.50 20.12 -8.57
C GLN A 70 3.15 19.42 -8.43
N GLU A 71 2.58 19.46 -7.22
CA GLU A 71 1.24 18.93 -6.93
C GLU A 71 0.17 19.42 -7.93
N ALA A 72 0.23 20.70 -8.33
CA ALA A 72 -0.70 21.28 -9.30
C ALA A 72 -0.61 20.66 -10.70
N ASP A 73 0.59 20.23 -11.10
CA ASP A 73 0.80 19.53 -12.38
C ASP A 73 0.13 18.15 -12.33
N LEU A 74 0.22 17.46 -11.20
CA LEU A 74 -0.45 16.17 -10.99
C LEU A 74 -1.98 16.30 -11.02
N TYR A 75 -2.56 17.31 -10.37
CA TYR A 75 -3.99 17.60 -10.47
C TYR A 75 -4.42 17.86 -11.92
N SER A 76 -3.64 18.65 -12.66
CA SER A 76 -3.90 18.97 -14.06
C SER A 76 -3.81 17.74 -14.94
N TYR A 77 -2.80 16.89 -14.72
CA TYR A 77 -2.60 15.64 -15.44
C TYR A 77 -3.81 14.71 -15.27
N ILE A 78 -4.24 14.47 -14.03
CA ILE A 78 -5.37 13.57 -13.75
C ILE A 78 -6.69 14.14 -14.31
N ALA A 79 -6.94 15.44 -14.14
CA ALA A 79 -8.16 16.07 -14.65
C ALA A 79 -8.27 16.01 -16.19
N ASN A 80 -7.14 15.94 -16.90
CA ASN A 80 -7.10 15.85 -18.36
C ASN A 80 -7.27 14.43 -18.91
N LEU A 81 -7.12 13.38 -18.08
CA LEU A 81 -7.16 11.99 -18.54
C LEU A 81 -8.57 11.48 -18.85
N SER A 82 -9.59 11.84 -18.06
CA SER A 82 -11.02 11.71 -18.40
C SER A 82 -11.92 12.22 -17.26
N SER A 83 -13.22 12.44 -17.54
CA SER A 83 -14.25 12.77 -16.53
C SER A 83 -14.65 11.62 -15.60
N GLN A 84 -13.98 10.46 -15.66
CA GLN A 84 -14.29 9.28 -14.84
C GLN A 84 -13.30 9.04 -13.68
N ASP A 85 -12.16 9.74 -13.65
CA ASP A 85 -11.12 9.57 -12.62
C ASP A 85 -11.34 10.41 -11.35
N ASP A 86 -12.59 10.76 -11.07
CA ASP A 86 -13.03 11.47 -9.86
C ASP A 86 -12.56 10.76 -8.57
N GLU A 87 -12.46 9.43 -8.58
CA GLU A 87 -12.01 8.66 -7.41
C GLU A 87 -10.51 8.78 -7.17
N VAL A 88 -9.70 8.87 -8.23
CA VAL A 88 -8.24 9.05 -8.12
C VAL A 88 -7.95 10.47 -7.62
N LEU A 89 -8.65 11.47 -8.15
CA LEU A 89 -8.58 12.85 -7.65
C LEU A 89 -8.98 12.94 -6.17
N LYS A 90 -10.09 12.32 -5.77
CA LYS A 90 -10.48 12.26 -4.35
C LYS A 90 -9.41 11.60 -3.49
N THR A 91 -8.80 10.53 -3.99
CA THR A 91 -7.70 9.84 -3.29
C THR A 91 -6.51 10.76 -3.09
N LEU A 92 -6.07 11.45 -4.15
CA LEU A 92 -4.99 12.44 -4.09
C LEU A 92 -5.31 13.54 -3.07
N THR A 93 -6.49 14.16 -3.16
CA THR A 93 -6.92 15.21 -2.23
C THR A 93 -6.95 14.73 -0.78
N ASN A 94 -7.44 13.50 -0.53
CA ASN A 94 -7.44 12.93 0.82
C ASN A 94 -6.01 12.70 1.35
N ILE A 95 -5.09 12.23 0.51
CA ILE A 95 -3.68 12.03 0.90
C ILE A 95 -3.08 13.37 1.32
N LEU A 96 -3.21 14.40 0.50
CA LEU A 96 -2.62 15.72 0.75
C LEU A 96 -3.20 16.36 2.02
N ASN A 97 -4.54 16.38 2.15
CA ASN A 97 -5.20 16.96 3.33
C ASN A 97 -4.85 16.23 4.63
N THR A 98 -4.65 14.91 4.60
CA THR A 98 -4.29 14.15 5.81
C THR A 98 -2.83 14.36 6.25
N HIS A 99 -2.01 14.92 5.38
CA HIS A 99 -0.58 15.15 5.59
C HIS A 99 -0.18 16.61 5.79
N GLU A 100 -1.10 17.57 5.60
CA GLU A 100 -0.87 19.01 5.72
C GLU A 100 -0.17 19.42 7.04
N ASP A 101 -0.56 18.77 8.15
CA ASP A 101 -0.02 19.02 9.50
C ASP A 101 0.94 17.93 10.01
N GLN A 102 1.38 17.01 9.15
CA GLN A 102 2.20 15.88 9.58
C GLN A 102 3.70 16.18 9.57
N PRO A 103 4.48 15.56 10.46
CA PRO A 103 5.93 15.77 10.51
C PRO A 103 6.58 15.35 9.19
N ILE A 104 7.65 16.07 8.81
CA ILE A 104 8.49 15.70 7.68
C ILE A 104 9.10 14.32 7.97
N TYR A 105 8.74 13.35 7.14
CA TYR A 105 9.21 11.98 7.25
C TYR A 105 10.65 11.86 6.76
N THR A 106 11.44 11.03 7.44
CA THR A 106 12.84 10.75 7.03
C THR A 106 12.88 9.82 5.83
N PHE A 107 13.92 9.92 5.00
CA PHE A 107 14.09 8.99 3.89
C PHE A 107 14.26 7.52 4.35
N THR A 108 14.85 7.30 5.54
CA THR A 108 14.88 5.96 6.16
C THR A 108 13.48 5.41 6.42
N TYR A 109 12.56 6.26 6.90
CA TYR A 109 11.15 5.87 7.06
C TYR A 109 10.54 5.49 5.71
N PHE A 110 10.75 6.29 4.66
CA PHE A 110 10.31 5.97 3.31
C PHE A 110 10.78 4.59 2.83
N LYS A 111 12.09 4.29 2.96
CA LYS A 111 12.64 2.98 2.58
C LYS A 111 11.96 1.82 3.31
N ASN A 112 11.63 2.00 4.59
CA ASN A 112 10.90 1.00 5.36
C ASN A 112 9.46 0.81 4.84
N LEU A 113 8.79 1.88 4.40
CA LEU A 113 7.48 1.78 3.78
C LEU A 113 7.53 1.03 2.45
N ILE A 114 8.53 1.30 1.61
CA ILE A 114 8.74 0.58 0.35
C ILE A 114 9.01 -0.91 0.61
N TYR A 115 9.83 -1.22 1.62
CA TYR A 115 10.03 -2.60 2.06
C TYR A 115 8.71 -3.27 2.47
N GLU A 116 7.86 -2.58 3.24
CA GLU A 116 6.55 -3.11 3.63
C GLU A 116 5.66 -3.42 2.42
N ILE A 117 5.63 -2.54 1.41
CA ILE A 117 4.88 -2.75 0.16
C ILE A 117 5.40 -3.99 -0.58
N ASN A 118 6.70 -4.05 -0.84
CA ASN A 118 7.30 -5.09 -1.67
C ASN A 118 7.29 -6.47 -1.00
N GLU A 119 7.55 -6.52 0.31
CA GLU A 119 7.92 -7.76 0.99
C GLU A 119 6.89 -8.26 2.00
N CYS A 120 6.03 -7.38 2.53
CA CYS A 120 5.15 -7.71 3.65
C CYS A 120 3.67 -7.73 3.26
N MET A 121 3.17 -6.75 2.52
CA MET A 121 1.72 -6.58 2.29
C MET A 121 1.08 -7.79 1.58
N SER A 122 1.73 -8.33 0.55
CA SER A 122 1.24 -9.50 -0.19
C SER A 122 1.11 -10.75 0.70
N LEU A 123 2.09 -10.96 1.59
CA LEU A 123 2.05 -12.06 2.57
C LEU A 123 0.90 -11.87 3.56
N GLU A 124 0.69 -10.65 4.05
CA GLU A 124 -0.40 -10.35 5.00
C GLU A 124 -1.77 -10.57 4.37
N GLN A 125 -1.96 -10.14 3.13
CA GLN A 125 -3.20 -10.38 2.39
C GLN A 125 -3.44 -11.87 2.16
N LYS A 126 -2.40 -12.62 1.77
CA LYS A 126 -2.50 -14.06 1.59
C LYS A 126 -2.86 -14.77 2.90
N ILE A 127 -2.26 -14.36 4.02
CA ILE A 127 -2.56 -14.89 5.35
C ILE A 127 -4.02 -14.63 5.71
N GLU A 128 -4.54 -13.42 5.50
CA GLU A 128 -5.95 -13.11 5.81
C GLU A 128 -6.92 -13.84 4.88
N ALA A 129 -6.61 -13.98 3.59
CA ALA A 129 -7.41 -14.78 2.67
C ALA A 129 -7.48 -16.26 3.10
N LEU A 130 -6.36 -16.84 3.53
CA LEU A 130 -6.30 -18.21 4.04
C LEU A 130 -7.05 -18.37 5.37
N LYS A 131 -6.95 -17.39 6.28
CA LYS A 131 -7.72 -17.38 7.54
C LYS A 131 -9.22 -17.35 7.28
N GLU A 132 -9.68 -16.58 6.29
CA GLU A 132 -11.08 -16.54 5.93
C GLU A 132 -11.51 -17.87 5.26
N LYS A 133 -10.69 -18.41 4.34
CA LYS A 133 -10.93 -19.73 3.74
C LYS A 133 -11.07 -20.83 4.80
N LEU A 134 -10.18 -20.85 5.79
CA LEU A 134 -10.16 -21.84 6.87
C LEU A 134 -11.50 -21.93 7.63
N ARG A 135 -12.24 -20.83 7.74
CA ARG A 135 -13.53 -20.77 8.44
C ARG A 135 -14.62 -21.59 7.76
N PHE A 136 -14.57 -21.66 6.44
CA PHE A 136 -15.58 -22.30 5.61
C PHE A 136 -15.10 -23.63 5.01
N SER A 137 -13.83 -23.99 5.22
CA SER A 137 -13.26 -25.26 4.76
C SER A 137 -13.76 -26.47 5.55
N LEU A 138 -13.82 -27.61 4.84
CA LEU A 138 -14.08 -28.92 5.42
C LEU A 138 -12.89 -29.36 6.30
N ASP A 139 -13.14 -30.23 7.28
CA ASP A 139 -12.10 -30.69 8.22
C ASP A 139 -10.90 -31.35 7.52
N SER A 140 -11.12 -31.99 6.37
CA SER A 140 -10.07 -32.58 5.54
C SER A 140 -9.06 -31.56 4.98
N GLU A 141 -9.47 -30.31 4.79
CA GLU A 141 -8.62 -29.24 4.22
C GLU A 141 -8.01 -28.32 5.29
N LYS A 142 -8.59 -28.31 6.51
CA LYS A 142 -8.17 -27.39 7.58
C LYS A 142 -6.72 -27.58 8.00
N GLY A 143 -6.21 -28.81 7.98
CA GLY A 143 -4.82 -29.12 8.34
C GLY A 143 -3.83 -28.44 7.39
N GLU A 144 -4.05 -28.55 6.09
CA GLU A 144 -3.19 -27.97 5.06
C GLU A 144 -3.21 -26.43 5.11
N ILE A 145 -4.40 -25.84 5.18
CA ILE A 145 -4.57 -24.39 5.25
C ILE A 145 -3.92 -23.84 6.53
N SER A 146 -4.06 -24.52 7.66
CA SER A 146 -3.44 -24.09 8.92
C SER A 146 -1.92 -24.13 8.85
N ASN A 147 -1.35 -25.19 8.26
CA ASN A 147 0.10 -25.30 8.07
C ASN A 147 0.64 -24.20 7.15
N GLU A 148 -0.07 -23.86 6.08
CA GLU A 148 0.31 -22.76 5.19
C GLU A 148 0.28 -21.41 5.92
N ILE A 149 -0.77 -21.13 6.71
CA ILE A 149 -0.86 -19.92 7.54
C ILE A 149 0.32 -19.83 8.51
N ILE A 150 0.69 -20.93 9.18
CA ILE A 150 1.82 -20.96 10.12
C ILE A 150 3.13 -20.64 9.39
N SER A 151 3.36 -21.27 8.23
CA SER A 151 4.56 -21.04 7.41
C SER A 151 4.67 -19.58 6.97
N LEU A 152 3.59 -19.01 6.42
CA LEU A 152 3.57 -17.62 5.97
C LEU A 152 3.79 -16.63 7.13
N ASN A 153 3.21 -16.89 8.31
CA ASN A 153 3.46 -16.06 9.49
C ASN A 153 4.92 -16.11 9.95
N GLN A 154 5.60 -17.26 9.84
CA GLN A 154 7.03 -17.37 10.14
C GLN A 154 7.87 -16.55 9.15
N ILE A 155 7.54 -16.61 7.85
CA ILE A 155 8.21 -15.81 6.82
C ILE A 155 8.01 -14.31 7.10
N LEU A 156 6.76 -13.89 7.33
CA LEU A 156 6.42 -12.50 7.63
C LEU A 156 7.15 -11.98 8.87
N LYS A 157 7.19 -12.78 9.95
CA LYS A 157 7.91 -12.43 11.17
C LYS A 157 9.41 -12.22 10.93
N LYS A 158 10.03 -13.08 10.11
CA LYS A 158 11.45 -12.93 9.72
C LYS A 158 11.68 -11.65 8.92
N LYS A 159 10.78 -11.30 8.00
CA LYS A 159 10.87 -10.06 7.21
C LYS A 159 10.71 -8.82 8.08
N LYS A 160 9.73 -8.80 8.99
CA LYS A 160 9.44 -7.62 9.83
C LYS A 160 10.40 -7.39 10.98
N TYR A 161 10.94 -8.46 11.56
CA TYR A 161 11.70 -8.38 12.82
C TYR A 161 13.06 -9.08 12.77
N GLY A 162 13.39 -9.73 11.65
CA GLY A 162 14.67 -10.40 11.43
C GLY A 162 15.72 -9.50 10.79
N ILE A 163 15.36 -8.30 10.33
CA ILE A 163 16.31 -7.27 9.94
C ILE A 163 16.91 -6.70 11.23
N LYS A 164 18.14 -7.14 11.56
CA LYS A 164 19.00 -6.56 12.58
C LYS A 164 20.10 -5.76 11.91
#